data_AF-A0A5C5XDS1-F1
#
_entry.id   AF-A0A5C5XDS1-F1
#
_cell.length_a   1.000
_cell.length_b   1.000
_cell.length_c   1.000
_cell.angle_alpha   90.00
_cell.angle_beta   90.00
_cell.angle_gamma   90.00
#
_symmetry.space_group_name_H-M   'P 1'
#
loop_
_entity.id
_entity.type
_entity.pdbx_description
1 polymer ?
#
loop_
_entity_poly.entity_id
_entity_poly.type
_entity_poly.pdbx_seq_one_letter_code
_entity_poly.pdbx_strand_id
1 'polypeptide(L)' 'MKPVIAEVHDFNSKSLCQWCGGTSKKECVTVSFKAGLLDEAIICIKCLRNALRVQSMAKQTEASKPTESAS' A
#
# COMPACT_ATOMS: atom_id res chain seq x y z
N MET A 1 8.40 5.51 -3.87
CA MET A 1 7.23 6.32 -4.27
C MET A 1 6.32 6.39 -3.07
N LYS A 2 5.80 7.57 -2.71
CA LYS A 2 4.91 7.74 -1.54
C LYS A 2 3.46 7.64 -2.02
N PRO A 3 2.57 6.88 -1.33
CA PRO A 3 1.14 6.90 -1.64
C PRO A 3 0.59 8.29 -1.33
N VAL A 4 -0.36 8.75 -2.15
CA VAL A 4 -1.14 9.95 -1.87
C VAL A 4 -2.44 9.48 -1.21
N ILE A 5 -2.68 9.97 0.01
CA ILE A 5 -3.94 9.75 0.72
C ILE A 5 -4.90 10.82 0.20
N ALA A 6 -5.98 10.39 -0.46
CA ALA A 6 -7.00 11.28 -1.01
C ALA A 6 -8.05 11.64 0.06
N GLU A 7 -8.52 10.64 0.82
CA GLU A 7 -9.57 10.81 1.83
C GLU A 7 -9.38 9.84 3.01
N VAL A 8 -9.91 10.23 4.18
CA VAL A 8 -9.93 9.40 5.40
C VAL A 8 -11.37 9.04 5.73
N HIS A 9 -11.65 7.74 5.83
CA HIS A 9 -12.95 7.17 6.20
C HIS A 9 -12.90 6.71 7.66
N ASP A 10 -13.71 7.37 8.50
CA ASP A 10 -13.89 7.01 9.90
C ASP A 10 -14.42 5.58 10.09
N PHE A 11 -14.22 5.00 11.27
CA PHE A 11 -14.62 3.61 11.57
C PHE A 11 -16.11 3.31 11.36
N ASN A 12 -16.98 4.33 11.44
CA ASN A 12 -18.42 4.23 11.18
C ASN A 12 -18.83 4.40 9.71
N SER A 13 -17.90 4.70 8.81
CA SER A 13 -18.21 4.73 7.39
C SER A 13 -18.45 3.30 6.88
N LYS A 14 -19.46 3.12 6.03
CA LYS A 14 -19.73 1.84 5.33
C LYS A 14 -18.58 1.40 4.40
N SER A 15 -17.54 2.23 4.30
CA SER A 15 -16.32 2.04 3.53
C SER A 15 -15.47 0.91 4.13
N LEU A 16 -15.62 -0.30 3.59
CA LEU A 16 -14.82 -1.46 3.99
C LEU A 16 -13.47 -1.45 3.26
N CYS A 17 -12.41 -1.81 3.98
CA CYS A 17 -11.10 -2.05 3.39
C CYS A 17 -11.21 -3.13 2.30
N GLN A 18 -10.85 -2.78 1.07
CA GLN A 18 -10.95 -3.68 -0.09
C GLN A 18 -9.99 -4.88 -0.01
N TRP A 19 -8.91 -4.79 0.77
CA TRP A 19 -7.93 -5.88 0.89
C TRP A 19 -8.26 -6.90 1.98
N CYS A 20 -8.90 -6.47 3.08
CA CYS A 20 -9.19 -7.36 4.21
C CYS A 20 -10.69 -7.51 4.50
N GLY A 21 -11.55 -6.98 3.62
CA GLY A 21 -13.01 -7.05 3.74
C GLY A 21 -13.57 -6.38 4.99
N GLY A 22 -12.86 -5.39 5.55
CA GLY A 22 -13.28 -4.73 6.80
C GLY A 22 -13.06 -5.53 8.09
N THR A 23 -12.29 -6.63 8.05
CA THR A 23 -11.91 -7.39 9.27
C THR A 23 -11.11 -6.56 10.29
N SER A 24 -10.47 -5.49 9.84
CA SER A 24 -9.84 -4.52 10.74
C SER A 24 -10.84 -3.44 11.14
N LYS A 25 -11.16 -3.35 12.44
CA LYS A 25 -11.94 -2.26 13.05
C LYS A 25 -11.16 -0.94 13.15
N LYS A 26 -10.52 -0.54 12.06
CA LYS A 26 -9.59 0.59 11.99
C LYS A 26 -10.06 1.56 10.92
N GLU A 27 -9.66 2.82 11.06
CA GLU A 27 -9.86 3.84 10.04
C GLU A 27 -9.34 3.37 8.68
N CYS A 28 -10.14 3.63 7.64
CA CYS A 28 -9.80 3.35 6.25
C CYS A 28 -9.42 4.63 5.54
N VAL A 29 -8.56 4.54 4.55
CA VAL A 29 -8.11 5.68 3.76
C VAL A 29 -8.23 5.35 2.28
N THR A 30 -8.68 6.30 1.48
CA THR A 30 -8.60 6.22 0.03
C THR A 30 -7.16 6.53 -0.38
N VAL A 31 -6.52 5.60 -1.07
CA VAL A 31 -5.16 5.75 -1.59
C VAL A 31 -5.14 5.59 -3.09
N SER A 32 -4.39 6.46 -3.77
CA SER A 32 -4.10 6.33 -5.19
C SER A 32 -2.68 5.80 -5.38
N PHE A 33 -2.55 4.69 -6.12
CA PHE A 33 -1.26 4.14 -6.51
C PHE A 33 -0.91 4.66 -7.91
N LYS A 34 0.06 5.59 -8.00
CA LYS A 34 0.57 6.16 -9.27
C LYS A 34 1.35 5.16 -10.15
N ALA A 35 1.00 3.87 -10.12
CA ALA A 35 1.62 2.81 -10.93
C ALA A 35 0.80 2.48 -12.19
N GLY A 36 -0.03 3.41 -12.66
CA GLY A 36 -0.66 3.36 -13.99
C GLY A 36 -1.77 2.32 -14.20
N LEU A 37 -2.17 1.57 -13.17
CA LEU A 37 -3.07 0.41 -13.35
C LEU A 37 -4.28 0.32 -12.40
N LEU A 38 -4.37 1.15 -11.35
CA LEU A 38 -5.49 1.07 -10.40
C LEU A 38 -6.02 2.47 -10.06
N ASP A 39 -7.31 2.65 -10.36
CA ASP A 39 -8.18 3.64 -9.75
C ASP A 39 -8.15 3.49 -8.21
N GLU A 40 -8.41 4.59 -7.54
CA GLU A 40 -8.33 4.77 -6.09
C GLU A 40 -8.88 3.59 -5.28
N ALA A 41 -8.18 3.20 -4.20
CA ALA A 41 -8.55 2.07 -3.36
C ALA A 41 -8.79 2.48 -1.90
N ILE A 42 -9.84 1.96 -1.28
CA ILE A 42 -10.14 2.14 0.14
C ILE A 42 -9.45 1.05 0.94
N ILE A 43 -8.47 1.43 1.76
CA ILE A 43 -7.60 0.50 2.48
C ILE A 43 -7.48 0.90 3.95
N CYS A 44 -7.58 -0.06 4.87
CA CYS A 44 -7.32 0.23 6.29
C CYS A 44 -5.85 0.53 6.55
N ILE A 45 -5.58 1.35 7.58
CA ILE A 45 -4.21 1.74 7.95
C ILE A 45 -3.27 0.53 8.17
N LYS A 46 -3.79 -0.59 8.69
CA LYS A 46 -3.02 -1.83 8.89
C LYS A 46 -2.52 -2.40 7.56
N CYS A 47 -3.44 -2.53 6.59
CA CYS A 47 -3.14 -3.03 5.26
C CYS A 47 -2.18 -2.09 4.51
N LEU A 48 -2.40 -0.77 4.61
CA LEU A 48 -1.52 0.21 3.99
C LEU A 48 -0.08 0.12 4.52
N ARG A 49 0.12 0.05 5.84
CA ARG A 49 1.47 -0.11 6.43
C ARG A 49 2.15 -1.39 5.97
N ASN A 50 1.42 -2.50 5.89
CA ASN A 50 1.97 -3.76 5.42
C ASN A 50 2.44 -3.67 3.96
N ALA A 51 1.64 -3.06 3.08
CA ALA A 51 2.06 -2.86 1.69
C ALA A 51 3.29 -1.96 1.58
N LEU A 52 3.35 -0.86 2.34
CA LEU A 52 4.54 0.00 2.36
C LEU A 52 5.78 -0.75 2.87
N ARG A 53 5.62 -1.64 3.85
CA ARG A 53 6.71 -2.48 4.35
C ARG A 53 7.20 -3.44 3.27
N VAL A 54 6.31 -4.16 2.61
CA VAL A 54 6.66 -5.08 1.52
C VAL A 54 7.34 -4.33 0.36
N GLN A 55 6.83 -3.17 -0.05
CA GLN A 55 7.48 -2.35 -1.07
C GLN A 55 8.87 -1.87 -0.67
N SER A 56 9.06 -1.53 0.62
CA SER A 56 10.37 -1.11 1.13
C SER A 56 11.37 -2.28 1.11
N MET A 57 10.92 -3.49 1.44
CA MET A 57 11.77 -4.69 1.38
C MET A 57 12.09 -5.08 -0.07
N ALA A 58 11.12 -5.02 -1.00
CA ALA A 58 11.36 -5.27 -2.42
C ALA A 58 12.44 -4.34 -3.01
N LYS A 59 12.40 -3.05 -2.63
CA LYS A 59 13.43 -2.07 -3.01
C LYS A 59 14.83 -2.39 -2.49
N GLN A 60 14.95 -3.04 -1.33
CA GLN A 60 16.24 -3.44 -0.77
C GLN A 60 16.84 -4.65 -1.50
N THR A 61 15.98 -5.54 -2.01
CA THR A 61 16.41 -6.70 -2.81
C THR A 61 16.97 -6.29 -4.17
N GLU A 62 16.40 -5.28 -4.82
CA GLU A 62 16.91 -4.78 -6.11
C GLU A 62 18.24 -4.02 -5.98
N ALA A 63 18.52 -3.41 -4.82
CA ALA A 63 19.81 -2.74 -4.56
C ALA A 63 20.97 -3.71 -4.29
N SER A 64 20.68 -4.99 -4.07
CA SER A 64 21.68 -6.00 -3.68
C SER A 64 22.01 -6.98 -4.81
N LYS A 65 21.70 -6.66 -6.08
CA LYS A 65 22.22 -7.45 -7.19
C LYS A 65 23.72 -7.15 -7.31
N PRO A 66 24.65 -8.08 -6.97
CA PRO A 66 26.05 -7.88 -7.28
C PRO A 66 26.10 -7.86 -8.81
N THR A 67 26.67 -6.79 -9.36
CA THR A 67 27.07 -6.74 -10.75
C THR A 67 28.00 -7.93 -10.96
N GLU A 68 27.48 -8.94 -11.65
CA GLU A 68 28.25 -10.01 -12.29
C GLU A 68 29.36 -9.31 -13.07
N SER A 69 30.56 -9.26 -12.49
CA SER A 69 31.75 -8.82 -13.21
C SER A 69 32.10 -9.93 -14.18
N ALA A 70 31.78 -9.66 -15.42
CA ALA A 70 32.20 -10.40 -16.58
C ALA A 70 33.73 -10.45 -16.69
N SER A 71 34.18 -11.56 -17.31
CA SER A 71 35.51 -11.85 -17.89
C SER A 71 36.56 -12.46 -16.96
#